data_AF-A0AAJ6HDN2-F1
#
_entry.id   AF-A0AAJ6HDN2-F1
#
_cell.length_a   1.000
_cell.length_b   1.000
_cell.length_c   1.000
_cell.angle_alpha   90.00
_cell.angle_beta   90.00
_cell.angle_gamma   90.00
#
_symmetry.space_group_name_H-M   'P 1'
#
loop_
_entity.id
_entity.type
_entity.pdbx_description
1 polymer ?
#
loop_
_entity_poly.entity_id
_entity_poly.type
_entity_poly.pdbx_seq_one_letter_code
_entity_poly.pdbx_strand_id
1 'polypeptide(L)'
;MSHSEVLPGEIDTLRRLRRHRADRAERALREAKRAQQALVAHILEAQEVLEQTRLEEARQCAELLSLHQGQVVTFKALKNWNATERQLSAGTRREEGQLLQLKERQQEQAAQVDHAQKHVTLCLRQVEKIQELSKLLTQEPI
;
A
#
# COMPACT_ATOMS: atom_id res chain seq x y z
N MET A 1 19.97 31.54 -41.88
CA MET A 1 18.94 31.17 -40.90
C MET A 1 19.58 31.27 -39.54
N SER A 2 19.44 32.44 -38.93
CA SER A 2 20.16 32.84 -37.72
C SER A 2 19.58 32.10 -36.51
N HIS A 3 20.44 31.49 -35.70
CA HIS A 3 20.05 30.71 -34.51
C HIS A 3 19.24 31.50 -33.46
N SER A 4 19.10 32.83 -33.60
CA SER A 4 18.43 33.71 -32.65
C SER A 4 16.90 33.67 -32.65
N GLU A 5 16.24 33.24 -33.73
CA GLU A 5 14.75 33.28 -33.79
C GLU A 5 14.09 31.98 -33.31
N VAL A 6 14.85 30.88 -33.21
CA VAL A 6 14.33 29.54 -32.88
C VAL A 6 14.19 29.31 -31.35
N LEU A 7 14.89 30.11 -30.55
CA LEU A 7 15.07 29.88 -29.10
C LEU A 7 13.80 30.07 -28.22
N PRO A 8 12.92 31.07 -28.42
CA PRO A 8 11.83 31.32 -27.46
C PRO A 8 10.74 30.24 -27.49
N GLY A 9 10.35 29.79 -28.69
CA GLY A 9 9.29 28.80 -28.88
C GLY A 9 9.68 27.41 -28.36
N GLU A 10 10.94 27.01 -28.57
CA GLU A 10 11.46 25.73 -28.07
C GLU A 10 11.57 25.70 -26.53
N ILE A 11 11.96 26.82 -25.92
CA ILE A 11 12.00 26.93 -24.46
C ILE A 11 10.59 26.85 -23.87
N ASP A 12 9.61 27.54 -24.45
CA ASP A 12 8.23 27.51 -23.97
C ASP A 12 7.59 26.12 -24.12
N THR A 13 7.88 25.39 -25.22
CA THR A 13 7.44 24.01 -25.37
C THR A 13 8.08 23.09 -24.33
N LEU A 14 9.38 23.24 -24.05
CA LEU A 14 10.06 22.50 -22.97
C LEU A 14 9.49 22.83 -21.58
N ARG A 15 9.14 24.10 -21.29
CA ARG A 15 8.49 24.48 -20.03
C ARG A 15 7.13 23.79 -19.88
N ARG A 16 6.30 23.82 -20.92
CA ARG A 16 4.98 23.15 -20.93
C ARG A 16 5.13 21.64 -20.72
N LEU A 17 6.09 21.00 -21.40
CA LEU A 17 6.36 19.57 -21.27
C LEU A 17 6.78 19.19 -19.85
N ARG A 18 7.71 19.93 -19.24
CA ARG A 18 8.18 19.66 -17.87
C ARG A 18 7.06 19.87 -16.84
N ARG A 19 6.24 20.91 -17.01
CA ARG A 19 5.06 21.15 -16.16
C ARG A 19 4.06 20.00 -16.26
N HIS A 20 3.73 19.56 -17.47
CA HIS A 20 2.86 18.41 -17.67
C HIS A 20 3.41 17.12 -17.03
N ARG A 21 4.73 16.89 -17.09
CA ARG A 21 5.37 15.75 -16.41
C ARG A 21 5.27 15.86 -14.88
N ALA A 22 5.45 17.04 -14.32
CA ALA A 22 5.25 17.29 -12.89
C ALA A 22 3.79 17.03 -12.48
N ASP A 23 2.82 17.57 -13.22
CA ASP A 23 1.40 17.36 -12.97
C ASP A 23 1.04 15.86 -13.02
N ARG A 24 1.61 15.11 -13.98
CA ARG A 24 1.42 13.65 -14.08
C ARG A 24 2.05 12.92 -12.89
N ALA A 25 3.25 13.30 -12.49
CA ALA A 25 3.92 12.71 -11.32
C ALA A 25 3.11 12.94 -10.04
N GLU A 26 2.54 14.14 -9.86
CA GLU A 26 1.67 14.43 -8.72
C GLU A 26 0.38 13.61 -8.72
N ARG A 27 -0.24 13.42 -9.90
CA ARG A 27 -1.43 12.54 -10.02
C ARG A 27 -1.08 11.11 -9.63
N ALA A 28 0.03 10.58 -10.13
CA ALA A 28 0.51 9.24 -9.76
C ALA A 28 0.77 9.11 -8.26
N LEU A 29 1.35 10.14 -7.62
CA LEU A 29 1.52 10.16 -6.16
C LEU A 29 0.18 10.15 -5.41
N ARG A 30 -0.81 10.92 -5.87
CA ARG A 30 -2.15 10.92 -5.27
C ARG A 30 -2.83 9.55 -5.41
N GLU A 31 -2.71 8.91 -6.56
CA GLU A 31 -3.23 7.56 -6.80
C GLU A 31 -2.54 6.53 -5.90
N ALA A 32 -1.21 6.56 -5.78
CA ALA A 32 -0.46 5.68 -4.90
C ALA A 32 -0.86 5.85 -3.42
N LYS A 33 -1.09 7.10 -2.96
CA LYS A 33 -1.58 7.39 -1.61
C LYS A 33 -3.01 6.90 -1.38
N ARG A 34 -3.90 7.03 -2.36
CA ARG A 34 -5.27 6.49 -2.29
C ARG A 34 -5.26 4.97 -2.20
N ALA A 35 -4.43 4.30 -3.00
CA ALA A 35 -4.26 2.84 -2.93
C ALA A 35 -3.73 2.40 -1.56
N GLN A 36 -2.78 3.15 -0.98
CA GLN A 36 -2.30 2.92 0.38
C GLN A 36 -3.41 3.05 1.43
N GLN A 37 -4.25 4.09 1.34
CA GLN A 37 -5.38 4.29 2.25
C GLN A 37 -6.40 3.15 2.15
N ALA A 38 -6.75 2.72 0.93
CA ALA A 38 -7.64 1.59 0.71
C ALA A 38 -7.06 0.29 1.31
N LEU A 39 -5.77 0.05 1.15
CA LEU A 39 -5.10 -1.11 1.76
C LEU A 39 -5.15 -1.06 3.29
N VAL A 40 -4.96 0.12 3.90
CA VAL A 40 -5.09 0.28 5.36
C VAL A 40 -6.51 -0.04 5.82
N ALA A 41 -7.53 0.41 5.10
CA ALA A 41 -8.93 0.06 5.42
C ALA A 41 -9.14 -1.46 5.37
N HIS A 42 -8.65 -2.14 4.34
CA HIS A 42 -8.74 -3.60 4.24
C HIS A 42 -7.97 -4.33 5.34
N ILE A 43 -6.83 -3.80 5.80
CA ILE A 43 -6.09 -4.37 6.94
C ILE A 43 -6.93 -4.27 8.21
N LEU A 44 -7.60 -3.13 8.44
CA LEU A 44 -8.47 -2.95 9.60
C LEU A 44 -9.66 -3.90 9.55
N GLU A 45 -10.33 -4.01 8.40
CA GLU A 45 -11.43 -4.97 8.19
C GLU A 45 -10.95 -6.41 8.45
N ALA A 46 -9.80 -6.81 7.92
CA ALA A 46 -9.24 -8.15 8.14
C ALA A 46 -8.87 -8.41 9.62
N GLN A 47 -8.44 -7.38 10.35
CA GLN A 47 -8.20 -7.47 11.79
C GLN A 47 -9.49 -7.68 12.57
N GLU A 48 -10.55 -6.94 12.23
CA GLU A 48 -11.86 -7.10 12.87
C GLU A 48 -12.42 -8.50 12.64
N VAL A 49 -12.34 -9.03 11.42
CA VAL A 49 -12.75 -10.40 11.10
C VAL A 49 -11.95 -11.40 11.93
N LEU A 50 -10.62 -11.26 11.97
CA LEU A 50 -9.76 -12.15 12.76
C LEU A 50 -10.12 -12.15 14.25
N GLU A 51 -10.39 -10.98 14.83
CA GLU A 51 -10.78 -10.89 16.24
C GLU A 51 -12.15 -11.53 16.49
N GLN A 52 -13.11 -11.38 15.57
CA GLN A 52 -14.40 -12.06 15.67
C GLN A 52 -14.22 -13.58 15.63
N THR A 53 -13.45 -14.10 14.68
CA THR A 53 -13.18 -15.53 14.56
C THR A 53 -12.43 -16.08 15.77
N ARG A 54 -11.49 -15.32 16.34
CA ARG A 54 -10.82 -15.69 17.62
C ARG A 54 -11.79 -15.80 18.78
N LEU A 55 -12.74 -14.87 18.89
CA LEU A 55 -13.77 -14.92 19.93
C LEU A 55 -14.70 -16.12 19.75
N GLU A 56 -15.08 -16.44 18.51
CA GLU A 56 -15.89 -17.61 18.19
C GLU A 56 -15.15 -18.91 18.47
N GLU A 57 -13.89 -19.02 18.04
CA GLU A 57 -13.02 -20.16 18.35
C GLU A 57 -12.90 -20.36 19.87
N ALA A 58 -12.62 -19.29 20.62
CA ALA A 58 -12.50 -19.36 22.08
C ALA A 58 -13.79 -19.86 22.75
N ARG A 59 -14.96 -19.42 22.28
CA ARG A 59 -16.27 -19.90 22.77
C ARG A 59 -16.46 -21.39 22.48
N GLN A 60 -16.24 -21.81 21.24
CA GLN A 60 -16.42 -23.20 20.82
C GLN A 60 -15.41 -24.13 21.50
N CYS A 61 -14.17 -23.69 21.70
CA CYS A 61 -13.16 -24.40 22.48
C CYS A 61 -13.56 -24.53 23.95
N ALA A 62 -14.12 -23.48 24.57
CA ALA A 62 -14.62 -23.54 25.94
C ALA A 62 -15.80 -24.51 26.10
N GLU A 63 -16.73 -24.53 25.14
CA GLU A 63 -17.84 -25.49 25.10
C GLU A 63 -17.33 -26.93 24.97
N LEU A 64 -16.43 -27.20 24.02
CA LEU A 64 -15.82 -28.52 23.85
C LEU A 64 -15.06 -28.97 25.10
N LEU A 65 -14.32 -28.06 25.74
CA LEU A 65 -13.60 -28.37 26.98
C LEU A 65 -14.57 -28.70 28.11
N SER A 66 -15.68 -27.96 28.25
CA SER A 66 -16.70 -28.25 29.25
C SER A 66 -17.37 -29.62 29.09
N LEU A 67 -17.54 -30.09 27.85
CA LEU A 67 -18.11 -31.41 27.54
C LEU A 67 -17.17 -32.56 27.92
N HIS A 68 -15.86 -32.34 27.88
CA HIS A 68 -14.85 -33.38 28.10
C HIS A 68 -14.17 -33.30 29.46
N GLN A 69 -14.33 -32.21 30.20
CA GLN A 69 -13.73 -32.03 31.52
C GLN A 69 -14.28 -33.06 32.52
N GLY A 70 -13.36 -33.78 33.18
CA GLY A 70 -13.70 -34.79 34.20
C GLY A 70 -14.23 -36.13 33.64
N GLN A 71 -14.27 -36.31 32.32
CA GLN A 71 -14.63 -37.59 31.69
C GLN A 71 -13.40 -38.47 31.42
N VAL A 72 -13.52 -39.78 31.63
CA VAL A 72 -12.53 -40.74 31.15
C VAL A 72 -12.75 -40.95 29.66
N VAL A 73 -11.94 -40.27 28.85
CA VAL A 73 -12.11 -40.23 27.39
C VAL A 73 -11.37 -41.39 26.74
N THR A 74 -12.01 -42.11 25.82
CA THR A 74 -11.32 -43.15 25.04
C THR A 74 -10.32 -42.53 24.06
N PHE A 75 -9.28 -43.28 23.68
CA PHE A 75 -8.28 -42.82 22.71
C PHE A 75 -8.90 -42.35 21.38
N LYS A 76 -9.98 -43.02 20.92
CA LYS A 76 -10.72 -42.62 19.71
C LYS A 76 -11.40 -41.26 19.88
N ALA A 77 -12.01 -41.01 21.04
CA ALA A 77 -12.64 -39.73 21.35
C ALA A 77 -11.61 -38.60 21.51
N LEU A 78 -10.43 -38.86 22.10
CA LEU A 78 -9.30 -37.91 22.13
C LEU A 78 -8.82 -37.54 20.72
N LYS A 79 -8.72 -38.52 19.81
CA LYS A 79 -8.33 -38.25 18.41
C LYS A 79 -9.37 -37.37 17.69
N ASN A 80 -10.64 -37.62 17.93
CA ASN A 80 -11.73 -36.81 17.37
C ASN A 80 -11.70 -35.39 17.93
N TRP A 81 -11.48 -35.22 19.23
CA TRP A 81 -11.33 -33.90 19.85
C TRP A 81 -10.15 -33.10 19.25
N ASN A 82 -8.98 -33.72 19.12
CA ASN A 82 -7.84 -33.08 18.44
C ASN A 82 -8.17 -32.69 16.98
N ALA A 83 -8.99 -33.47 16.28
CA ALA A 83 -9.41 -33.14 14.92
C ALA A 83 -10.37 -31.94 14.89
N THR A 84 -11.33 -31.88 15.82
CA THR A 84 -12.26 -30.75 15.94
C THR A 84 -11.53 -29.47 16.32
N GLU A 85 -10.62 -29.51 17.30
CA GLU A 85 -9.83 -28.33 17.72
C GLU A 85 -8.95 -27.79 16.58
N ARG A 86 -8.35 -28.68 15.78
CA ARG A 86 -7.61 -28.29 14.57
C ARG A 86 -8.51 -27.67 13.50
N GLN A 87 -9.76 -28.13 13.40
CA GLN A 87 -10.71 -27.56 12.46
C GLN A 87 -11.18 -26.17 12.92
N LEU A 88 -11.38 -25.96 14.22
CA LEU A 88 -11.73 -24.66 14.80
C LEU A 88 -10.61 -23.65 14.58
N SER A 89 -9.37 -24.01 14.92
CA SER A 89 -8.20 -23.16 14.69
C SER A 89 -7.84 -22.95 13.22
N ALA A 90 -8.39 -23.74 12.29
CA ALA A 90 -8.09 -23.59 10.87
C ALA A 90 -8.63 -22.28 10.29
N GLY A 91 -9.76 -21.77 10.80
CA GLY A 91 -10.33 -20.48 10.37
C GLY A 91 -9.40 -19.34 10.75
N THR A 92 -9.08 -19.23 12.04
CA THR A 92 -8.16 -18.24 12.60
C THR A 92 -6.81 -18.23 11.91
N ARG A 93 -6.22 -19.41 11.66
CA ARG A 93 -4.93 -19.51 10.94
C ARG A 93 -4.99 -18.99 9.51
N ARG A 94 -6.12 -19.18 8.81
CA ARG A 94 -6.30 -18.67 7.44
C ARG A 94 -6.35 -17.14 7.44
N GLU A 95 -7.11 -16.57 8.37
CA GLU A 95 -7.26 -15.11 8.51
C GLU A 95 -5.95 -14.45 8.98
N GLU A 96 -5.23 -15.07 9.91
CA GLU A 96 -3.87 -14.65 10.27
C GLU A 96 -2.93 -14.64 9.06
N GLY A 97 -3.00 -15.69 8.23
CA GLY A 97 -2.24 -15.78 6.98
C GLY A 97 -2.59 -14.66 6.00
N GLN A 98 -3.88 -14.36 5.83
CA GLN A 98 -4.34 -13.24 4.99
C GLN A 98 -3.85 -11.90 5.53
N LEU A 99 -3.91 -11.69 6.84
CA LEU A 99 -3.45 -10.46 7.48
C LEU A 99 -1.94 -10.26 7.30
N LEU A 100 -1.15 -11.33 7.36
CA LEU A 100 0.29 -11.28 7.07
C LEU A 100 0.57 -10.84 5.63
N GLN A 101 -0.14 -11.42 4.65
CA GLN A 101 -0.01 -11.03 3.24
C GLN A 101 -0.39 -9.56 3.01
N LEU A 102 -1.44 -9.06 3.68
CA LEU A 102 -1.82 -7.65 3.60
C LEU A 102 -0.75 -6.72 4.19
N LYS A 103 -0.10 -7.13 5.29
CA LYS A 103 1.03 -6.37 5.89
C LYS A 103 2.26 -6.35 4.99
N GLU A 104 2.59 -7.46 4.33
CA GLU A 104 3.66 -7.50 3.33
C GLU A 104 3.36 -6.54 2.18
N ARG A 105 2.14 -6.58 1.64
CA ARG A 105 1.68 -5.65 0.60
C ARG A 105 1.73 -4.19 1.06
N GLN A 106 1.51 -3.92 2.34
CA GLN A 106 1.62 -2.57 2.90
C GLN A 106 3.04 -2.01 2.80
N GLN A 107 4.05 -2.86 3.01
CA GLN A 107 5.46 -2.47 2.89
C GLN A 107 5.82 -2.16 1.43
N GLU A 108 5.36 -2.99 0.49
CA GLU A 108 5.54 -2.73 -0.94
C GLU A 108 4.85 -1.43 -1.37
N GLN A 109 3.63 -1.19 -0.91
CA GLN A 109 2.87 0.03 -1.21
C GLN A 109 3.56 1.28 -0.63
N ALA A 110 4.15 1.19 0.56
CA ALA A 110 4.94 2.27 1.13
C ALA A 110 6.15 2.62 0.26
N ALA A 111 6.89 1.61 -0.23
CA ALA A 111 7.99 1.82 -1.16
C ALA A 111 7.55 2.48 -2.48
N GLN A 112 6.37 2.12 -3.00
CA GLN A 112 5.80 2.76 -4.20
C GLN A 112 5.46 4.24 -3.96
N VAL A 113 4.88 4.58 -2.80
CA VAL A 113 4.59 5.96 -2.41
C VAL A 113 5.90 6.74 -2.31
N ASP A 114 6.94 6.19 -1.69
CA ASP A 114 8.24 6.84 -1.57
C ASP A 114 8.90 7.07 -2.94
N HIS A 115 8.81 6.10 -3.84
CA HIS A 115 9.29 6.26 -5.21
C HIS A 115 8.53 7.37 -5.94
N ALA A 116 7.20 7.41 -5.84
CA ALA A 116 6.37 8.45 -6.44
C ALA A 116 6.71 9.84 -5.87
N GLN A 117 6.97 9.96 -4.56
CA GLN A 117 7.40 11.22 -3.93
C GLN A 117 8.76 11.71 -4.45
N LYS A 118 9.72 10.79 -4.57
CA LYS A 118 11.04 11.10 -5.17
C LYS A 118 10.89 11.57 -6.61
N HIS A 119 10.04 10.89 -7.39
CA HIS A 119 9.78 11.26 -8.78
C HIS A 119 9.13 12.65 -8.91
N VAL A 120 8.14 12.97 -8.07
CA VAL A 120 7.54 14.33 -8.02
C VAL A 120 8.61 15.38 -7.73
N THR A 121 9.44 15.15 -6.70
CA THR A 121 10.53 16.07 -6.34
C THR A 121 11.48 16.32 -7.53
N LEU A 122 11.83 15.27 -8.27
CA LEU A 122 12.68 15.40 -9.46
C LEU A 122 12.00 16.21 -10.57
N CYS A 123 10.71 15.96 -10.84
CA CYS A 123 9.97 16.71 -11.86
C CYS A 123 9.85 18.20 -11.48
N LEU A 124 9.58 18.52 -10.22
CA LEU A 124 9.50 19.91 -9.74
C LEU A 124 10.84 20.64 -9.90
N ARG A 125 11.96 20.00 -9.51
CA ARG A 125 13.31 20.56 -9.73
C ARG A 125 13.60 20.83 -11.21
N GLN A 126 13.12 19.96 -12.11
CA GLN A 126 13.28 20.17 -13.56
C GLN A 126 12.46 21.37 -14.06
N VAL A 127 11.27 21.59 -13.50
CA VAL A 127 10.43 22.76 -13.78
C VAL A 127 11.11 24.04 -13.29
N GLU A 128 11.62 24.06 -12.06
CA GLU A 128 12.37 25.18 -11.50
C GLU A 128 13.60 25.51 -12.37
N LYS A 129 14.40 24.49 -12.71
CA LYS A 129 15.58 24.65 -13.56
C LYS A 129 15.27 25.30 -14.90
N ILE A 130 14.19 24.92 -15.58
CA ILE A 130 13.85 25.54 -16.88
C ILE A 130 13.30 26.96 -16.72
N GLN A 131 12.66 27.27 -15.59
CA GLN A 131 12.23 28.64 -15.30
C GLN A 131 13.42 29.55 -15.03
N GLU A 132 14.44 29.07 -14.33
CA GLU A 132 15.67 29.83 -14.07
C GLU A 132 16.49 30.06 -15.34
N LEU A 133 16.77 29.00 -16.11
CA LEU A 133 17.41 29.12 -17.43
C LEU A 133 16.60 30.05 -18.35
N SER A 134 15.28 29.96 -18.23
CA SER A 134 14.30 30.92 -18.73
C SER A 134 14.72 32.37 -18.59
N LYS A 135 14.87 32.77 -17.33
CA LYS A 135 15.15 34.15 -16.92
C LYS A 135 16.56 34.57 -17.33
N LEU A 136 17.54 33.68 -17.21
CA LEU A 136 18.93 33.98 -17.58
C LEU A 136 19.06 34.29 -19.08
N LEU A 137 18.42 33.49 -19.94
CA LEU A 137 18.44 33.71 -21.39
C LEU A 137 17.75 35.03 -21.81
N THR A 138 16.81 35.54 -21.02
CA THR A 138 16.21 36.86 -21.27
C THR A 138 17.07 38.03 -20.78
N GLN A 139 18.09 37.77 -19.96
CA GLN A 139 19.00 38.76 -19.39
C GLN A 139 20.33 38.85 -20.15
N GLU A 140 20.68 37.85 -20.96
CA GLU A 140 21.86 37.91 -21.83
C GLU A 140 21.64 38.94 -22.94
N PRO A 141 22.49 39.98 -23.04
CA PRO A 141 22.45 40.90 -24.15
C PRO A 141 22.90 40.17 -25.44
N ILE A 142 22.15 40.40 -26.53
CA ILE A 142 22.54 39.98 -27.89
C ILE A 142 23.81 40.72 -28.32
#